data_AF-A0A7Y1XN05-F1
#
_entry.id   AF-A0A7Y1XN05-F1
#
_cell.length_a   1.000
_cell.length_b   1.000
_cell.length_c   1.000
_cell.angle_alpha   90.00
_cell.angle_beta   90.00
_cell.angle_gamma   90.00
#
_symmetry.space_group_name_H-M   'P 1'
#
loop_
_entity.id
_entity.type
_entity.pdbx_description
1 polymer ?
#
loop_
_entity_poly.entity_id
_entity_poly.type
_entity_poly.pdbx_seq_one_letter_code
_entity_poly.pdbx_strand_id
1 'polypeptide(L)' 'MKKLDIHVDTTDMDIAIRFYTKVIGLPLKKGVTGYEIDKPNVHVEFHQKKEE' A
#
# COMPACT_ATOMS: atom_id res chain seq x y z
N MET A 1 18.45 -12.43 -2.08
CA MET A 1 17.36 -12.13 -3.04
C MET A 1 17.10 -10.63 -2.99
N LYS A 2 16.90 -9.97 -4.13
CA LYS A 2 16.50 -8.55 -4.16
C LYS A 2 14.99 -8.47 -3.93
N LYS A 3 14.55 -7.55 -3.09
CA LYS A 3 13.14 -7.22 -2.85
C LYS A 3 12.76 -6.05 -3.77
N LEU A 4 11.58 -6.08 -4.36
CA LEU A 4 11.02 -4.95 -5.10
C LEU A 4 10.25 -4.05 -4.14
N ASP A 5 10.68 -2.80 -4.01
CA ASP A 5 10.00 -1.79 -3.17
C ASP A 5 9.17 -0.85 -4.06
N ILE A 6 7.87 -0.75 -3.78
CA ILE A 6 6.89 0.04 -4.54
C ILE A 6 6.27 1.08 -3.61
N HIS A 7 6.30 2.35 -4.01
CA HIS A 7 5.62 3.43 -3.31
C HIS A 7 4.38 3.83 -4.10
N VAL A 8 3.23 3.86 -3.43
CA VAL A 8 1.95 4.24 -4.02
C VAL A 8 1.44 5.49 -3.32
N ASP A 9 1.45 6.60 -4.06
CA ASP A 9 0.80 7.83 -3.64
C ASP A 9 -0.70 7.76 -3.97
N THR A 10 -1.55 8.07 -3.00
CA THR A 10 -3.01 8.15 -3.17
C THR A 10 -3.56 9.44 -2.57
N THR A 11 -4.62 9.98 -3.15
CA THR A 11 -5.37 11.11 -2.56
C THR A 11 -6.37 10.62 -1.51
N ASP A 12 -6.88 9.39 -1.68
CA ASP A 12 -7.84 8.75 -0.78
C ASP A 12 -7.32 7.38 -0.35
N MET A 13 -7.00 7.26 0.94
CA MET A 13 -6.46 6.03 1.52
C MET A 13 -7.51 4.92 1.62
N ASP A 14 -8.77 5.26 1.88
CA ASP A 14 -9.84 4.28 2.03
C ASP A 14 -10.18 3.60 0.70
N ILE A 15 -10.17 4.37 -0.39
CA ILE A 15 -10.33 3.83 -1.75
C ILE A 15 -9.17 2.89 -2.08
N ALA A 16 -7.93 3.30 -1.80
CA ALA A 16 -6.76 2.46 -2.03
C ALA A 16 -6.85 1.14 -1.25
N ILE A 17 -7.13 1.19 0.05
CA ILE A 17 -7.27 -0.02 0.88
C ILE A 17 -8.36 -0.93 0.31
N ARG A 18 -9.53 -0.39 -0.06
CA ARG A 18 -10.63 -1.21 -0.61
C ARG A 18 -10.24 -1.85 -1.94
N PHE A 19 -9.56 -1.13 -2.83
CA PHE A 19 -9.10 -1.69 -4.10
C PHE A 19 -8.14 -2.86 -3.88
N TYR A 20 -7.10 -2.66 -3.07
CA TYR A 20 -6.09 -3.72 -2.85
C TYR A 20 -6.63 -4.90 -2.03
N THR A 21 -7.49 -4.67 -1.03
CA THR A 21 -8.10 -5.77 -0.25
C THR A 21 -9.19 -6.52 -1.01
N LYS A 22 -10.07 -5.84 -1.76
CA LYS A 22 -11.27 -6.45 -2.35
C LYS A 22 -11.10 -6.84 -3.81
N VAL A 23 -10.38 -6.03 -4.60
CA VAL A 23 -10.19 -6.29 -6.03
C VAL A 23 -8.96 -7.16 -6.25
N ILE A 24 -7.82 -6.77 -5.67
CA ILE A 24 -6.56 -7.53 -5.82
C ILE A 24 -6.54 -8.74 -4.87
N GLY A 25 -7.27 -8.68 -3.75
CA GLY A 25 -7.31 -9.77 -2.77
C GLY A 25 -6.06 -9.86 -1.90
N LEU A 26 -5.30 -8.77 -1.79
CA LEU A 26 -4.11 -8.70 -0.95
C LEU A 26 -4.45 -8.00 0.38
N PRO A 27 -4.31 -8.69 1.53
CA PRO A 27 -4.53 -8.06 2.82
C PRO A 27 -3.42 -7.05 3.10
N LEU A 28 -3.81 -5.81 3.41
CA LEU A 28 -2.88 -4.77 3.84
C LEU A 28 -2.64 -4.89 5.35
N LYS A 29 -1.42 -4.54 5.75
CA LYS A 29 -1.04 -4.35 7.15
C LYS A 29 -0.94 -2.85 7.42
N LYS A 30 -1.17 -2.45 8.67
CA LYS A 30 -0.94 -1.08 9.12
C LYS A 30 0.56 -0.93 9.46
N GLY A 31 1.26 -0.07 8.72
CA GLY A 31 2.65 0.29 8.95
C GLY A 31 2.79 1.54 9.84
N VAL A 32 4.00 2.09 9.91
CA VAL A 32 4.32 3.28 10.71
C VAL A 32 3.72 4.56 10.09
N THR A 33 3.78 4.64 8.77
CA THR A 33 3.47 5.81 7.93
C THR A 33 2.11 5.70 7.24
N GLY A 34 1.53 4.50 7.20
CA GLY A 34 0.30 4.24 6.47
C GLY A 34 -0.04 2.76 6.41
N TYR A 35 -0.31 2.26 5.22
CA TYR A 35 -0.59 0.85 4.96
C TYR A 35 0.50 0.25 4.11
N GLU A 36 0.72 -1.05 4.26
CA GLU A 36 1.74 -1.78 3.52
C GLU A 36 1.29 -3.18 3.12
N ILE A 37 1.90 -3.70 2.06
CA ILE A 37 1.86 -5.11 1.69
C ILE A 37 3.29 -5.63 1.77
N ASP A 38 3.51 -6.62 2.62
CA ASP A 38 4.83 -7.23 2.81
C ASP A 38 4.82 -8.71 2.42
N LYS A 39 5.63 -9.05 1.42
CA LYS A 39 5.80 -10.39 0.85
C LYS A 39 7.30 -10.65 0.61
N PRO A 40 7.72 -11.93 0.45
CA PRO A 40 9.13 -12.28 0.33
C PRO A 40 9.92 -11.52 -0.75
N ASN A 41 9.26 -11.19 -1.87
CA ASN A 41 9.90 -10.56 -3.03
C ASN A 41 9.42 -9.14 -3.31
N VAL A 42 8.39 -8.66 -2.61
CA VAL A 42 7.78 -7.36 -2.86
C VAL A 42 7.34 -6.69 -1.56
N HIS A 43 7.62 -5.40 -1.47
CA HIS A 43 7.08 -4.49 -0.47
C HIS A 43 6.32 -3.39 -1.20
N VAL A 44 5.11 -3.09 -0.74
CA VAL A 44 4.33 -1.96 -1.24
C VAL A 44 3.96 -1.09 -0.05
N GLU A 45 4.24 0.21 -0.13
CA GLU A 45 3.89 1.19 0.90
C GLU A 45 2.95 2.24 0.31
N PHE A 46 1.89 2.56 1.06
CA PHE A 46 0.84 3.49 0.64
C PHE A 46 0.95 4.80 1.40
N HIS A 47 1.03 5.91 0.66
CA HIS A 47 1.18 7.26 1.20
C HIS A 47 0.01 8.13 0.77
N GLN A 48 -0.63 8.82 1.72
CA GLN A 48 -1.69 9.77 1.38
C GLN A 48 -1.09 11.14 1.06
N LYS A 49 -1.25 11.61 -0.19
CA LYS A 49 -0.99 13.00 -0.54
C LYS A 49 -2.14 13.85 -0.04
N LYS A 50 -1.82 14.87 0.77
CA LYS A 50 -2.77 15.94 1.09
C LYS A 50 -2.79 16.87 -0.11
N GLU A 51 -3.97 17.13 -0.67
CA GLU A 51 -4.13 18.21 -1.64
C GLU A 51 -3.80 19.54 -0.93
N GLU A 52 -2.93 20.33 -1.55
CA GLU A 52 -2.59 21.71 -1.14
C GLU A 52 -3.69 22.69 -1.55
#